data_AF-A0A1F1LAZ8-F1
#
_entry.id   AF-A0A1F1LAZ8-F1
#
_cell.length_a   1.000
_cell.length_b   1.000
_cell.length_c   1.000
_cell.angle_alpha   90.00
_cell.angle_beta   90.00
_cell.angle_gamma   90.00
#
_symmetry.space_group_name_H-M   'P 1'
#
loop_
_entity.id
_entity.type
_entity.pdbx_description
1 polymer ?
#
loop_
_entity_poly.entity_id
_entity_poly.type
_entity_poly.pdbx_seq_one_letter_code
_entity_poly.pdbx_strand_id
1 'polypeptide(L)'
;MEDKNFDEFDDKTKVIISKMEKVIKDKDSEIKTKTAEIEDLKNQLAFLKGQILNKNRKIFGQSSEQANEDQLSFFNEAEKDSDSKISEPDIETVTYSRKKAVSHNGKKDNTANLKRVIIEHKLDDSKKACDKCGNQLSFIGTQKNELLKYKPAEIYIEEHITEV
;
A
#
# COMPACT_ATOMS: atom_id res chain seq x y z
N MET A 1 -46.47 -1.64 -40.86
CA MET A 1 -46.71 -3.02 -41.33
C MET A 1 -47.98 -3.47 -40.63
N GLU A 2 -48.94 -3.93 -41.42
CA GLU A 2 -50.32 -4.17 -41.03
C GLU A 2 -50.44 -5.10 -39.81
N ASP A 3 -51.18 -4.65 -38.81
CA ASP A 3 -51.61 -5.48 -37.68
C ASP A 3 -52.55 -6.55 -38.20
N LYS A 4 -51.98 -7.71 -38.58
CA LYS A 4 -52.77 -8.88 -38.97
C LYS A 4 -53.52 -9.38 -37.74
N ASN A 5 -54.84 -9.29 -37.82
CA ASN A 5 -55.78 -9.66 -36.80
C ASN A 5 -55.54 -11.13 -36.37
N PHE A 6 -55.13 -11.34 -35.12
CA PHE A 6 -54.66 -12.62 -34.58
C PHE A 6 -55.76 -13.69 -34.47
N ASP A 7 -57.01 -13.31 -34.75
CA ASP A 7 -58.20 -14.15 -34.58
C ASP A 7 -58.35 -15.25 -35.65
N GLU A 8 -57.63 -15.20 -36.78
CA GLU A 8 -57.70 -16.21 -37.86
C GLU A 8 -56.78 -17.44 -37.66
N PHE A 9 -55.93 -17.47 -36.61
CA PHE A 9 -55.03 -18.60 -36.39
C PHE A 9 -55.70 -19.76 -35.64
N ASP A 10 -55.44 -20.98 -36.09
CA ASP A 10 -55.93 -22.23 -35.49
C ASP A 10 -55.52 -22.34 -34.01
N ASP A 11 -56.34 -22.95 -33.15
CA ASP A 11 -56.13 -22.92 -31.68
C ASP A 11 -54.77 -23.50 -31.24
N LYS A 12 -54.26 -24.50 -31.98
CA LYS A 12 -52.92 -25.07 -31.77
C LYS A 12 -51.82 -24.03 -32.01
N THR A 13 -51.96 -23.19 -33.04
CA THR A 13 -51.01 -22.11 -33.36
C THR A 13 -50.99 -21.04 -32.28
N LYS A 14 -52.15 -20.64 -31.75
CA LYS A 14 -52.25 -19.68 -30.63
C LYS A 14 -51.54 -20.21 -29.37
N VAL A 15 -51.71 -21.49 -29.05
CA VAL A 15 -51.03 -22.13 -27.91
C VAL A 15 -49.50 -22.14 -28.08
N ILE A 16 -49.00 -22.44 -29.28
CA ILE A 16 -47.55 -22.43 -29.58
C ILE A 16 -46.97 -21.03 -29.43
N ILE A 17 -47.65 -20.01 -29.97
CA ILE A 17 -47.21 -18.61 -29.86
C ILE A 17 -47.14 -18.18 -28.39
N SER A 18 -48.15 -18.49 -27.57
CA SER A 18 -48.12 -18.15 -26.14
C SER A 18 -46.97 -18.83 -25.38
N LYS A 19 -46.60 -20.06 -25.78
CA LYS A 19 -45.45 -20.78 -25.22
C LYS A 19 -44.13 -20.13 -25.65
N MET A 20 -44.01 -19.73 -26.91
CA MET A 20 -42.84 -19.01 -27.41
C MET A 20 -42.68 -17.65 -26.73
N GLU A 21 -43.76 -16.89 -26.53
CA GLU A 21 -43.74 -15.61 -25.82
C GLU A 21 -43.31 -15.75 -24.36
N LYS A 22 -43.74 -16.82 -23.67
CA LYS A 22 -43.25 -17.14 -22.32
C LYS A 22 -41.75 -17.42 -22.32
N VAL A 23 -41.28 -18.28 -23.23
CA VAL A 23 -39.85 -18.61 -23.33
C VAL A 23 -39.01 -17.37 -23.66
N ILE A 24 -39.49 -16.48 -24.53
CA ILE A 24 -38.82 -15.21 -24.86
C ILE A 24 -38.75 -14.32 -23.62
N LYS A 25 -39.85 -14.14 -22.88
CA LYS A 25 -39.85 -13.36 -21.63
C LYS A 25 -38.89 -13.91 -20.58
N ASP A 26 -38.87 -15.24 -20.41
CA ASP A 26 -37.98 -15.90 -19.46
C ASP A 26 -36.51 -15.69 -19.87
N LYS A 27 -36.20 -15.85 -21.16
CA LYS A 27 -34.87 -15.61 -21.71
C LYS A 27 -34.43 -14.15 -21.60
N ASP A 28 -35.33 -13.20 -21.85
CA ASP A 28 -35.05 -11.77 -21.69
C ASP A 28 -34.77 -11.42 -20.22
N SER A 29 -35.47 -12.04 -19.28
CA SER A 29 -35.20 -11.86 -17.85
C SER A 29 -33.82 -12.42 -17.47
N GLU A 30 -33.45 -13.60 -17.99
CA GLU A 30 -32.17 -14.25 -17.76
C GLU A 30 -31.01 -13.45 -18.38
N ILE A 31 -31.22 -12.88 -19.57
CA ILE A 31 -30.23 -12.01 -20.23
C ILE A 31 -30.00 -10.75 -19.39
N LYS A 32 -31.06 -10.09 -18.91
CA LYS A 32 -30.95 -8.89 -18.08
C LYS A 32 -30.15 -9.13 -16.80
N THR A 33 -30.41 -10.24 -16.11
CA THR A 33 -29.67 -10.58 -14.88
C THR A 33 -28.20 -10.85 -15.19
N LYS A 34 -27.89 -11.62 -16.24
CA LYS A 34 -26.51 -11.92 -16.64
C LYS A 34 -25.78 -10.67 -17.12
N THR A 35 -26.43 -9.76 -17.83
CA THR A 35 -25.80 -8.50 -18.26
C THR A 35 -25.43 -7.62 -17.09
N ALA A 36 -26.29 -7.54 -16.07
CA ALA A 36 -26.00 -6.78 -14.85
C ALA A 36 -24.83 -7.39 -14.07
N GLU A 37 -24.78 -8.72 -13.96
CA GLU A 37 -23.66 -9.42 -13.30
C GLU A 37 -22.34 -9.23 -14.06
N ILE A 38 -22.36 -9.29 -15.39
CA ILE A 38 -21.17 -9.02 -16.22
C ILE A 38 -20.68 -7.59 -16.02
N GLU A 39 -21.58 -6.62 -15.92
CA GLU A 39 -21.24 -5.22 -15.71
C GLU A 39 -20.60 -5.00 -14.33
N ASP A 40 -21.18 -5.61 -13.28
CA ASP A 40 -20.61 -5.57 -11.93
C ASP A 40 -19.20 -6.21 -11.88
N LEU A 41 -19.05 -7.40 -12.46
CA LEU A 41 -17.75 -8.07 -12.53
C LEU A 41 -16.70 -7.25 -13.30
N LYS A 42 -17.10 -6.58 -14.39
CA LYS A 42 -16.21 -5.68 -15.13
C LYS A 42 -15.77 -4.48 -14.28
N ASN A 43 -16.68 -3.90 -13.50
CA ASN A 43 -16.37 -2.79 -12.59
C ASN A 43 -15.41 -3.22 -11.50
N GLN A 44 -15.64 -4.38 -10.87
CA GLN A 44 -14.73 -4.95 -9.88
C GLN A 44 -13.35 -5.21 -10.47
N LEU A 45 -13.27 -5.78 -11.67
CA LEU A 45 -12.00 -6.01 -12.37
C LEU A 45 -11.26 -4.70 -12.69
N ALA A 46 -11.96 -3.68 -13.17
CA ALA A 46 -11.37 -2.37 -13.44
C ALA A 46 -10.80 -1.74 -12.16
N PHE A 47 -11.55 -1.81 -11.06
CA PHE A 47 -11.14 -1.32 -9.76
C PHE A 47 -9.88 -2.04 -9.24
N LEU A 48 -9.87 -3.38 -9.27
CA LEU A 48 -8.72 -4.18 -8.84
C LEU A 48 -7.47 -3.89 -9.69
N LYS A 49 -7.63 -3.78 -11.02
CA LYS A 49 -6.53 -3.38 -11.91
C LYS A 49 -5.99 -2.00 -11.55
N GLY A 50 -6.86 -1.04 -11.26
CA GLY A 50 -6.47 0.30 -10.81
C GLY A 50 -5.70 0.30 -9.49
N GLN A 51 -6.12 -0.52 -8.53
CA GLN A 51 -5.38 -0.70 -7.27
C GLN A 51 -3.97 -1.26 -7.49
N ILE A 52 -3.83 -2.28 -8.33
CA ILE A 52 -2.53 -2.87 -8.67
C ILE A 52 -1.63 -1.82 -9.32
N LEU A 53 -2.17 -1.06 -10.28
CA LEU A 53 -1.42 -0.04 -10.99
C LEU A 53 -0.94 1.08 -10.05
N ASN A 54 -1.80 1.52 -9.14
CA ASN A 54 -1.42 2.49 -8.10
C ASN A 54 -0.35 1.96 -7.14
N LYS A 55 -0.47 0.69 -6.70
CA LYS A 55 0.56 0.05 -5.86
C LYS A 55 1.89 -0.04 -6.60
N ASN A 56 1.88 -0.46 -7.86
CA ASN A 56 3.08 -0.54 -8.68
C ASN A 56 3.70 0.84 -8.89
N ARG A 57 2.91 1.88 -9.18
CA ARG A 57 3.40 3.26 -9.28
C ARG A 57 3.99 3.76 -7.95
N LYS A 58 3.45 3.33 -6.81
CA LYS A 58 3.99 3.70 -5.50
C LYS A 58 5.32 2.98 -5.18
N ILE A 59 5.46 1.71 -5.56
CA ILE A 59 6.65 0.90 -5.23
C ILE A 59 7.78 1.15 -6.24
N PHE A 60 7.43 1.23 -7.53
CA PHE A 60 8.38 1.27 -8.64
C PHE A 60 8.38 2.60 -9.40
N GLY A 61 7.46 3.52 -9.09
CA GLY A 61 7.46 4.85 -9.69
C GLY A 61 8.50 5.76 -9.05
N GLN A 62 8.87 6.81 -9.79
CA GLN A 62 9.77 7.84 -9.27
C GLN A 62 9.13 8.54 -8.06
N SER A 63 9.87 8.61 -6.95
CA SER A 63 9.42 9.21 -5.70
C SER A 63 9.36 10.73 -5.74
N SER A 64 10.02 11.34 -6.71
CA SER A 64 10.01 12.79 -6.98
C SER A 64 9.62 13.02 -8.43
N GLU A 65 8.76 14.02 -8.66
CA GLU A 65 8.56 14.57 -9.99
C GLU A 65 9.87 15.26 -10.41
N GLN A 66 10.54 14.72 -11.43
CA GLN A 66 11.68 15.41 -12.04
C GLN A 66 11.13 16.42 -13.04
N ALA A 67 11.22 17.70 -12.68
CA ALA A 67 10.92 18.77 -13.62
C ALA A 67 11.96 18.75 -14.74
N ASN A 68 11.51 18.67 -15.98
CA ASN A 68 12.39 18.86 -17.12
C ASN A 68 12.82 20.34 -17.14
N GLU A 69 14.11 20.61 -17.29
CA GLU A 69 14.66 21.97 -17.34
C GLU A 69 13.99 22.80 -18.45
N ASP A 70 13.61 22.16 -19.56
CA ASP A 70 12.90 22.79 -20.67
C ASP A 70 11.44 23.19 -20.31
N GLN A 71 10.84 22.60 -19.28
CA GLN A 71 9.48 22.92 -18.82
C GLN A 71 9.44 24.11 -17.84
N LEU A 72 10.56 24.47 -17.23
CA LEU A 72 10.61 25.60 -16.28
C LEU A 72 10.22 26.94 -16.93
N SER A 73 10.35 27.03 -18.26
CA SER A 73 10.07 28.24 -19.05
C SER A 73 8.60 28.43 -19.43
N PHE A 74 7.72 27.43 -19.22
CA PHE A 74 6.32 27.50 -19.65
C PHE A 74 5.49 28.55 -18.89
N PHE A 75 5.93 28.98 -17.71
CA PHE A 75 5.21 29.92 -16.86
C PHE A 75 6.03 31.16 -16.49
N ASN A 76 6.98 31.56 -17.34
CA ASN A 76 7.90 32.69 -17.09
C ASN A 76 7.33 34.07 -17.50
N GLU A 77 6.01 34.18 -17.69
CA GLU A 77 5.38 35.43 -18.15
C GLU A 77 5.50 36.52 -17.07
N ALA A 78 5.32 36.17 -15.80
CA ALA A 78 5.36 37.11 -14.69
C ALA A 78 6.77 37.72 -14.50
N GLU A 79 7.82 36.90 -14.58
CA GLU A 79 9.20 37.36 -14.47
C GLU A 79 9.64 38.16 -15.70
N LYS A 80 9.21 37.74 -16.90
CA LYS A 80 9.50 38.43 -18.16
C LYS A 80 8.88 39.83 -18.22
N ASP A 81 7.66 39.98 -17.72
CA ASP A 81 6.93 41.25 -17.70
C ASP A 81 7.13 42.03 -16.38
N SER A 82 7.97 41.53 -15.47
CA SER A 82 8.28 42.21 -14.20
C SER A 82 9.16 43.44 -14.42
N ASP A 83 8.82 44.55 -13.77
CA ASP A 83 9.67 45.74 -13.72
C ASP A 83 10.64 45.65 -12.54
N SER A 84 11.90 45.34 -12.85
CA SER A 84 13.03 45.29 -11.90
C SER A 84 13.28 46.57 -11.09
N LYS A 85 12.65 47.69 -11.43
CA LYS A 85 12.76 48.96 -10.70
C LYS A 85 11.74 49.11 -9.58
N ILE A 86 10.73 48.24 -9.53
CA ILE A 86 9.71 48.25 -8.47
C ILE A 86 10.27 47.50 -7.26
N SER A 87 10.19 48.11 -6.08
CA SER A 87 10.60 47.45 -4.83
C SER A 87 9.71 46.23 -4.57
N GLU A 88 10.32 45.11 -4.21
CA GLU A 88 9.58 43.92 -3.79
C GLU A 88 8.63 44.28 -2.63
N PRO A 89 7.39 43.76 -2.65
CA PRO A 89 6.46 43.98 -1.54
C PRO A 89 6.99 43.33 -0.26
N ASP A 90 6.81 44.00 0.88
CA ASP A 90 7.16 43.43 2.18
C ASP A 90 6.35 42.15 2.42
N ILE A 91 7.06 41.02 2.46
CA ILE A 91 6.45 39.72 2.70
C ILE A 91 6.19 39.59 4.20
N GLU A 92 4.92 39.68 4.59
CA GLU A 92 4.52 39.39 5.97
C GLU A 92 4.75 37.91 6.28
N THR A 93 5.73 37.63 7.12
CA THR A 93 6.02 36.27 7.58
C THR A 93 4.99 35.86 8.63
N VAL A 94 3.95 35.14 8.21
CA VAL A 94 2.99 34.52 9.12
C VAL A 94 3.68 33.38 9.88
N THR A 95 4.20 33.70 11.05
CA THR A 95 4.75 32.72 11.99
C THR A 95 3.60 32.08 12.75
N TYR A 96 3.20 30.87 12.35
CA TYR A 96 2.28 30.06 13.13
C TYR A 96 3.04 28.94 13.85
N SER A 97 2.72 28.74 15.13
CA SER A 97 3.26 27.61 15.88
C SER A 97 2.46 26.35 15.52
N ARG A 98 3.00 25.55 14.60
CA ARG A 98 2.44 24.22 14.34
C ARG A 98 2.84 23.28 15.49
N LYS A 99 1.88 22.59 16.11
CA LYS A 99 2.21 21.35 16.85
C LYS A 99 2.73 20.36 15.81
N LYS A 100 4.05 20.21 15.69
CA LYS A 100 4.63 19.08 14.95
C LYS A 100 4.02 17.83 15.56
N ALA A 101 3.38 17.00 14.73
CA ALA A 101 3.04 15.65 15.16
C ALA A 101 4.32 15.06 15.74
N VAL A 102 4.25 14.62 16.99
CA VAL A 102 5.37 13.92 17.61
C VAL A 102 5.67 12.80 16.63
N SER A 103 6.87 12.81 16.04
CA SER A 103 7.32 11.68 15.24
C SER A 103 6.94 10.46 16.05
N HIS A 104 6.26 9.49 15.44
CA HIS A 104 6.02 8.20 16.06
C HIS A 104 7.37 7.46 16.15
N ASN A 105 8.34 8.07 16.82
CA ASN A 105 9.52 7.44 17.36
C ASN A 105 9.01 6.63 18.54
N GLY A 106 8.32 5.55 18.19
CA GLY A 106 7.89 4.45 19.03
C GLY A 106 7.36 4.85 20.39
N LYS A 107 6.09 4.55 20.64
CA LYS A 107 5.84 3.82 21.88
C LYS A 107 6.72 2.56 21.77
N LYS A 108 7.98 2.64 22.21
CA LYS A 108 8.80 1.45 22.42
C LYS A 108 7.96 0.60 23.35
N ASP A 109 7.67 -0.63 22.93
CA ASP A 109 6.90 -1.54 23.76
C ASP A 109 7.52 -1.56 25.15
N ASN A 110 6.70 -1.40 26.19
CA ASN A 110 7.19 -1.32 27.56
C ASN A 110 7.61 -2.73 28.01
N THR A 111 8.87 -3.07 27.75
CA THR A 111 9.48 -4.37 28.04
C THR A 111 9.95 -4.50 29.50
N ALA A 112 9.77 -3.48 30.33
CA ALA A 112 10.31 -3.45 31.69
C ALA A 112 9.77 -4.56 32.61
N ASN A 113 8.55 -5.03 32.37
CA ASN A 113 7.85 -6.01 33.21
C ASN A 113 7.97 -7.46 32.72
N LEU A 114 8.71 -7.71 31.63
CA LEU A 114 8.88 -9.05 31.08
C LEU A 114 10.02 -9.80 31.77
N LYS A 115 9.88 -11.11 31.93
CA LYS A 115 10.95 -11.98 32.45
C LYS A 115 12.16 -11.92 31.50
N ARG A 116 13.38 -11.77 32.03
CA ARG A 116 14.63 -11.77 31.24
C ARG A 116 15.41 -13.07 31.47
N VAL A 117 15.85 -13.69 30.38
CA VAL A 117 16.72 -14.87 30.38
C VAL A 117 18.05 -14.45 29.74
N ILE A 118 19.15 -14.58 30.48
CA ILE A 118 20.48 -14.17 30.03
C ILE A 118 21.17 -15.35 29.33
N ILE A 119 21.67 -15.11 28.12
CA ILE A 119 22.44 -16.08 27.33
C ILE A 119 23.82 -15.48 27.04
N GLU A 120 24.85 -16.04 27.67
CA GLU A 120 26.24 -15.60 27.51
C GLU A 120 26.90 -16.34 26.34
N HIS A 121 27.40 -15.59 25.36
CA HIS A 121 28.19 -16.11 24.25
C HIS A 121 29.66 -15.79 24.48
N LYS A 122 30.37 -16.75 25.08
CA LYS A 122 31.83 -16.67 25.31
C LYS A 122 32.56 -17.42 24.21
N LEU A 123 33.70 -16.88 23.78
CA LEU A 123 34.63 -17.61 22.93
C LEU A 123 35.31 -18.71 23.77
N ASP A 124 35.39 -19.92 23.22
CA ASP A 124 36.20 -20.99 23.81
C ASP A 124 37.68 -20.56 23.83
N ASP A 125 38.44 -21.02 24.83
CA ASP A 125 39.85 -20.64 24.96
C ASP A 125 40.70 -20.99 23.72
N SER A 126 40.35 -22.07 23.01
CA SER A 126 40.98 -22.47 21.75
C SER A 126 40.75 -21.50 20.59
N LYS A 127 39.73 -20.63 20.67
CA LYS A 127 39.35 -19.65 19.63
C LYS A 127 39.71 -18.21 20.03
N LYS A 128 40.35 -18.01 21.19
CA LYS A 128 40.83 -16.70 21.65
C LYS A 128 42.18 -16.30 21.06
N ALA A 129 42.64 -16.96 20.00
CA ALA A 129 43.87 -16.60 19.29
C ALA A 129 43.50 -15.89 17.97
N CYS A 130 44.21 -14.82 17.64
CA CYS A 130 44.01 -14.10 16.38
C CYS A 130 44.53 -14.93 15.20
N ASP A 131 43.68 -15.20 14.20
CA ASP A 131 44.06 -15.97 13.00
C ASP A 131 45.19 -15.33 12.18
N LYS A 132 45.43 -14.02 12.33
CA LYS A 132 46.44 -13.29 11.53
C LYS A 132 47.80 -13.15 12.22
N CYS A 133 47.83 -13.03 13.55
CA CYS A 133 49.06 -12.78 14.29
C CYS A 133 49.34 -13.75 15.44
N GLY A 134 48.42 -14.69 15.72
CA GLY A 134 48.58 -15.71 16.76
C GLY A 134 48.52 -15.18 18.20
N ASN A 135 48.40 -13.87 18.40
CA ASN A 135 48.30 -13.26 19.73
C ASN A 135 46.93 -13.53 20.36
N GLN A 136 46.90 -13.60 21.69
CA GLN A 136 45.66 -13.78 22.45
C GLN A 136 44.77 -12.53 22.33
N LEU A 137 43.50 -12.73 22.01
CA LEU A 137 42.48 -11.68 21.95
C LEU A 137 42.26 -11.09 23.34
N SER A 138 42.39 -9.77 23.45
CA SER A 138 42.12 -9.00 24.66
C SER A 138 40.64 -8.64 24.73
N PHE A 139 40.05 -8.75 25.91
CA PHE A 139 38.67 -8.30 26.15
C PHE A 139 38.53 -6.78 25.95
N ILE A 140 37.61 -6.36 25.07
CA ILE A 140 37.33 -4.95 24.79
C ILE A 140 36.03 -4.54 25.49
N GLY A 141 34.97 -5.36 25.42
CA GLY A 141 33.70 -5.06 26.06
C GLY A 141 32.61 -6.09 25.80
N THR A 142 31.38 -5.78 26.19
CA THR A 142 30.22 -6.65 25.96
C THR A 142 29.19 -5.97 25.06
N GLN A 143 28.75 -6.65 24.02
CA GLN A 143 27.58 -6.25 23.24
C GLN A 143 26.34 -6.97 23.79
N LYS A 144 25.27 -6.19 24.00
CA LYS A 144 23.99 -6.67 24.52
C LYS A 144 22.91 -6.56 23.45
N ASN A 145 22.24 -7.66 23.16
CA ASN A 145 21.10 -7.70 22.24
C ASN A 145 19.89 -8.32 22.95
N GLU A 146 18.76 -7.61 22.95
CA GLU A 146 17.49 -8.09 23.52
C GLU A 146 16.59 -8.64 22.41
N LEU A 147 16.10 -9.89 22.57
CA LEU A 147 15.13 -10.50 21.68
C LEU A 147 13.82 -10.81 22.43
N LEU A 148 12.70 -10.32 21.89
CA LEU A 148 11.37 -10.64 22.41
C LEU A 148 10.92 -12.02 21.92
N LYS A 149 10.69 -12.95 22.84
CA LYS A 149 10.22 -14.31 22.55
C LYS A 149 8.79 -14.52 23.04
N TYR A 150 8.03 -15.26 22.25
CA TYR A 150 6.67 -15.65 22.56
C TYR A 150 6.59 -17.16 22.79
N LYS A 151 5.99 -17.53 23.91
CA LYS A 151 5.54 -18.88 24.24
C LYS A 151 4.03 -18.80 24.52
N PRO A 152 3.22 -19.80 24.18
CA PRO A 152 1.80 -19.76 24.51
C PRO A 152 1.60 -19.45 26.00
N ALA A 153 0.85 -18.38 26.30
CA ALA A 153 0.62 -17.80 27.63
C ALA A 153 1.79 -17.06 28.32
N GLU A 154 2.98 -16.92 27.71
CA GLU A 154 4.12 -16.18 28.29
C GLU A 154 4.92 -15.41 27.23
N ILE A 155 5.24 -14.15 27.51
CA ILE A 155 6.19 -13.34 26.74
C ILE A 155 7.41 -13.09 27.62
N TYR A 156 8.60 -13.28 27.08
CA TYR A 156 9.85 -13.07 27.79
C TYR A 156 10.93 -12.51 26.86
N ILE A 157 12.01 -12.01 27.44
CA ILE A 157 13.13 -11.41 26.72
C ILE A 157 14.35 -12.31 26.88
N GLU A 158 15.01 -12.63 25.77
CA GLU A 158 16.34 -13.23 25.76
C GLU A 158 17.37 -12.10 25.63
N GLU A 159 18.19 -11.91 26.67
CA GLU A 159 19.30 -10.96 26.66
C GLU A 159 20.57 -11.73 26.27
N HIS A 160 21.02 -11.54 25.04
CA HIS A 160 22.26 -12.12 24.53
C HIS A 160 23.42 -11.19 24.83
N ILE A 161 24.40 -11.69 25.60
CA ILE A 161 25.61 -10.97 25.95
C ILE A 161 26.77 -11.63 25.22
N THR A 162 27.39 -10.92 24.29
CA THR A 162 28.56 -11.38 23.55
C THR A 162 29.79 -10.58 23.98
N GLU A 163 30.86 -11.28 24.33
CA GLU A 163 32.17 -10.66 24.59
C GLU A 163 32.82 -10.26 23.26
N VAL A 164 33.35 -9.04 23.20
CA VAL A 164 34.04 -8.44 22.03
C VAL A 164 35.51 -8.23 22.35
#